data_AF-X1JDP8-F1
#
_entry.id   AF-X1JDP8-F1
#
_cell.length_a   1.000
_cell.length_b   1.000
_cell.length_c   1.000
_cell.angle_alpha   90.00
_cell.angle_beta   90.00
_cell.angle_gamma   90.00
#
_symmetry.space_group_name_H-M   'P 1'
#
loop_
_entity.id
_entity.type
_entity.pdbx_description
1 polymer ?
#
loop_
_entity_poly.entity_id
_entity_poly.type
_entity_poly.pdbx_seq_one_letter_code
_entity_poly.pdbx_strand_id
1 'polypeptide(L)'
;MAKGRRKKYTVLWVQSLAEVPQEAWDALAVPLETPLLEWVWLREMEESGSIATEAGWLPIHLTVWSGSELIAAAPLYLKNHSMGEFVWDYVWVELAQKLKAEYYPKLIGMSPVSPIVGYRFLMAPGEDERALTALMIGQIDTFCRRNNIASCSFYFVDPQWQPF
;
A
#
# COMPACT_ATOMS: atom_id res chain seq x y z
N MET A 1 -20.31 31.22 -8.66
CA MET A 1 -19.04 30.47 -8.75
C MET A 1 -18.59 30.12 -7.33
N ALA A 2 -18.93 28.93 -6.84
CA ALA A 2 -18.57 28.51 -5.48
C ALA A 2 -17.10 28.09 -5.46
N LYS A 3 -16.24 28.85 -4.75
CA LYS A 3 -14.88 28.39 -4.41
C LYS A 3 -15.03 27.10 -3.59
N GLY A 4 -14.70 25.96 -4.19
CA GLY A 4 -14.74 24.66 -3.52
C GLY A 4 -13.90 24.70 -2.25
N ARG A 5 -14.50 24.36 -1.11
CA ARG A 5 -13.79 24.27 0.17
C ARG A 5 -12.79 23.14 0.07
N ARG A 6 -11.48 23.44 0.12
CA ARG A 6 -10.41 22.43 0.10
C ARG A 6 -10.64 21.45 1.26
N LYS A 7 -10.96 20.19 0.94
CA LYS A 7 -11.10 19.13 1.95
C LYS A 7 -9.78 19.02 2.73
N LYS A 8 -9.86 18.91 4.05
CA LYS A 8 -8.69 18.75 4.92
C LYS A 8 -8.52 17.27 5.17
N TYR A 9 -7.47 16.69 4.61
CA TYR A 9 -7.12 15.30 4.81
C TYR A 9 -6.11 15.14 5.95
N THR A 10 -6.27 14.08 6.73
CA THR A 10 -5.30 13.57 7.70
C THR A 10 -4.71 12.28 7.15
N VAL A 11 -3.40 12.16 7.13
CA VAL A 11 -2.69 10.98 6.64
C VAL A 11 -2.09 10.24 7.83
N LEU A 12 -2.34 8.94 7.93
CA LEU A 12 -1.80 8.08 8.99
C LEU A 12 -1.12 6.85 8.38
N TRP A 13 -0.05 6.40 9.02
CA TRP A 13 0.60 5.12 8.75
C TRP A 13 0.29 4.18 9.91
N VAL A 14 -0.28 3.03 9.62
CA VAL A 14 -0.66 2.00 10.62
C VAL A 14 0.13 0.73 10.35
N GLN A 15 0.52 0.01 11.39
CA GLN A 15 1.36 -1.20 11.30
C GLN A 15 0.55 -2.49 11.43
N SER A 16 -0.76 -2.37 11.67
CA SER A 16 -1.70 -3.47 11.55
C SER A 16 -3.02 -2.99 11.00
N LEU A 17 -3.65 -3.82 10.19
CA LEU A 17 -5.00 -3.57 9.71
C LEU A 17 -6.05 -3.48 10.83
N ALA A 18 -5.76 -4.08 12.00
CA ALA A 18 -6.61 -4.00 13.19
C ALA A 18 -6.75 -2.56 13.73
N GLU A 19 -5.87 -1.64 13.35
CA GLU A 19 -5.96 -0.22 13.73
C GLU A 19 -7.02 0.54 12.90
N VAL A 20 -7.55 -0.07 11.83
CA VAL A 20 -8.57 0.53 10.96
C VAL A 20 -9.90 -0.22 11.14
N PRO A 21 -11.03 0.47 11.35
CA PRO A 21 -12.33 -0.18 11.45
C PRO A 21 -12.65 -0.96 10.17
N GLN A 22 -13.07 -2.21 10.33
CA GLN A 22 -13.41 -3.11 9.22
C GLN A 22 -14.42 -2.46 8.26
N GLU A 23 -15.54 -1.96 8.79
CA GLU A 23 -16.60 -1.34 7.97
C GLU A 23 -16.08 -0.17 7.12
N ALA A 24 -15.15 0.61 7.65
CA ALA A 24 -14.57 1.76 6.94
C ALA A 24 -13.63 1.30 5.82
N TRP A 25 -12.83 0.25 6.04
CA TRP A 25 -11.96 -0.32 5.03
C TRP A 25 -12.75 -1.04 3.93
N ASP A 26 -13.71 -1.87 4.31
CA ASP A 26 -14.54 -2.67 3.40
C ASP A 26 -15.44 -1.79 2.53
N ALA A 27 -15.87 -0.61 3.01
CA ALA A 27 -16.55 0.38 2.18
C ALA A 27 -15.71 0.83 0.97
N LEU A 28 -14.38 0.70 1.03
CA LEU A 28 -13.47 1.00 -0.08
C LEU A 28 -13.09 -0.25 -0.88
N ALA A 29 -12.95 -1.41 -0.23
CA ALA A 29 -12.40 -2.63 -0.82
C ALA A 29 -13.43 -3.57 -1.45
N VAL A 30 -14.58 -3.79 -0.82
CA VAL A 30 -15.63 -4.73 -1.27
C VAL A 30 -16.21 -4.40 -2.66
N PRO A 31 -16.28 -3.13 -3.11
CA PRO A 31 -16.69 -2.85 -4.48
C PRO A 31 -15.77 -3.40 -5.57
N LEU A 32 -14.56 -3.85 -5.23
CA LEU A 32 -13.62 -4.46 -6.17
C LEU A 32 -14.01 -5.92 -6.47
N GLU A 33 -13.68 -6.41 -7.66
CA GLU A 33 -14.02 -7.79 -8.07
C GLU A 33 -13.27 -8.87 -7.27
N THR A 34 -12.14 -8.51 -6.67
CA THR A 34 -11.26 -9.44 -5.96
C THR A 34 -11.27 -9.17 -4.45
N PRO A 35 -11.42 -10.21 -3.60
CA PRO A 35 -11.48 -10.03 -2.15
C PRO A 35 -10.11 -9.78 -1.52
N LEU A 36 -9.05 -9.76 -2.33
CA LEU A 36 -7.66 -9.80 -1.88
C LEU A 36 -7.15 -8.50 -1.25
N LEU A 37 -7.99 -7.47 -1.25
CA LEU A 37 -7.76 -6.21 -0.54
C LEU A 37 -8.82 -5.95 0.53
N GLU A 38 -9.79 -6.86 0.73
CA GLU A 38 -10.80 -6.75 1.79
C GLU A 38 -10.15 -6.87 3.17
N TRP A 39 -10.79 -6.28 4.18
CA TRP A 39 -10.24 -6.19 5.52
C TRP A 39 -9.98 -7.59 6.10
N VAL A 40 -10.95 -8.50 5.98
CA VAL A 40 -10.83 -9.86 6.54
C VAL A 40 -9.65 -10.59 5.89
N TRP A 41 -9.52 -10.55 4.57
CA TRP A 41 -8.44 -11.23 3.88
C TRP A 41 -7.06 -10.76 4.37
N LEU A 42 -6.85 -9.45 4.38
CA LEU A 42 -5.57 -8.86 4.79
C LEU A 42 -5.31 -9.09 6.28
N ARG A 43 -6.34 -9.01 7.13
CA ARG A 43 -6.21 -9.24 8.57
C ARG A 43 -5.84 -10.69 8.89
N GLU A 44 -6.50 -11.66 8.26
CA GLU A 44 -6.20 -13.09 8.46
C GLU A 44 -4.78 -13.45 8.01
N MET A 45 -4.28 -12.77 6.96
CA MET A 45 -2.88 -12.90 6.54
C MET A 45 -1.89 -12.40 7.60
N GLU A 46 -2.22 -11.30 8.29
CA GLU A 46 -1.44 -10.81 9.43
C GLU A 46 -1.56 -11.75 10.65
N GLU A 47 -2.77 -12.14 11.03
CA GLU A 47 -3.05 -12.94 12.24
C GLU A 47 -2.51 -14.36 12.16
N SER A 48 -2.54 -14.97 10.98
CA SER A 48 -1.97 -16.29 10.75
C SER A 48 -0.43 -16.33 10.88
N GLY A 49 0.23 -15.16 10.90
CA GLY A 49 1.69 -15.05 10.87
C GLY A 49 2.31 -15.25 9.49
N SER A 50 1.49 -15.46 8.45
CA SER A 50 1.96 -15.56 7.06
C SER A 50 2.58 -14.25 6.60
N ILE A 51 2.00 -13.12 7.03
CA ILE A 51 2.42 -11.76 6.75
C ILE A 51 2.77 -11.08 8.08
N ALA A 52 3.94 -11.46 8.58
CA ALA A 52 4.49 -10.94 9.82
C ALA A 52 6.00 -10.67 9.67
N THR A 53 6.55 -9.91 10.61
CA THR A 53 7.95 -9.47 10.57
C THR A 53 8.91 -10.66 10.50
N GLU A 54 8.57 -11.75 11.19
CA GLU A 54 9.31 -13.02 11.22
C GLU A 54 9.35 -13.71 9.85
N ALA A 55 8.29 -13.53 9.05
CA ALA A 55 8.19 -14.00 7.66
C ALA A 55 8.80 -13.00 6.65
N GLY A 56 9.40 -11.90 7.12
CA GLY A 56 9.97 -10.84 6.30
C GLY A 56 8.93 -9.99 5.58
N TRP A 57 7.76 -9.84 6.20
CA TRP A 57 6.69 -8.94 5.79
C TRP A 57 6.30 -8.04 6.95
N LEU A 58 6.68 -6.77 6.92
CA LEU A 58 6.20 -5.81 7.91
C LEU A 58 5.02 -5.02 7.31
N PRO A 59 3.77 -5.23 7.78
CA PRO A 59 2.63 -4.44 7.34
C PRO A 59 2.83 -2.96 7.71
N ILE A 60 2.53 -2.08 6.77
CA ILE A 60 2.60 -0.62 6.98
C ILE A 60 1.62 0.12 6.06
N HIS A 61 0.34 0.05 6.39
CA HIS A 61 -0.72 0.60 5.54
C HIS A 61 -0.79 2.12 5.64
N LEU A 62 -0.96 2.77 4.50
CA LEU A 62 -1.23 4.20 4.41
C LEU A 62 -2.74 4.43 4.43
N THR A 63 -3.23 5.34 5.27
CA THR A 63 -4.64 5.72 5.33
C THR A 63 -4.81 7.23 5.21
N VAL A 64 -5.88 7.66 4.57
CA VAL A 64 -6.24 9.06 4.35
C VAL A 64 -7.66 9.29 4.86
N TRP A 65 -7.80 10.24 5.77
CA TRP A 65 -9.04 10.50 6.50
C TRP A 65 -9.55 11.91 6.24
N SER A 66 -10.87 12.08 6.12
CA SER A 66 -11.55 13.38 6.17
C SER A 66 -12.40 13.46 7.43
N GLY A 67 -11.84 14.02 8.50
CA GLY A 67 -12.45 13.89 9.83
C GLY A 67 -12.33 12.44 10.32
N SER A 68 -13.46 11.79 10.56
CA SER A 68 -13.55 10.37 10.97
C SER A 68 -13.81 9.41 9.81
N GLU A 69 -13.99 9.91 8.59
CA GLU A 69 -14.29 9.10 7.42
C GLU A 69 -12.98 8.67 6.74
N LEU A 70 -12.84 7.36 6.48
CA LEU A 70 -11.72 6.83 5.70
C LEU A 70 -12.02 7.07 4.22
N ILE A 71 -11.18 7.87 3.58
CA ILE A 71 -11.38 8.33 2.20
C ILE A 71 -10.47 7.60 1.22
N ALA A 72 -9.29 7.19 1.65
CA ALA A 72 -8.41 6.35 0.86
C ALA A 72 -7.49 5.49 1.73
N ALA A 73 -7.05 4.37 1.19
CA ALA A 73 -6.08 3.50 1.83
C ALA A 73 -5.17 2.81 0.80
N ALA A 74 -3.95 2.47 1.20
CA ALA A 74 -3.06 1.61 0.45
C ALA A 74 -2.47 0.55 1.38
N PRO A 75 -2.75 -0.75 1.16
CA PRO A 75 -2.03 -1.79 1.85
C PRO A 75 -0.61 -1.85 1.29
N LEU A 76 0.38 -1.74 2.18
CA LEU A 76 1.80 -1.72 1.83
C LEU A 76 2.58 -2.57 2.84
N TYR A 77 3.71 -3.08 2.40
CA TYR A 77 4.57 -3.96 3.18
C TYR A 77 6.03 -3.56 3.02
N LEU A 78 6.76 -3.43 4.12
CA LEU A 78 8.20 -3.26 4.10
C LEU A 78 8.88 -4.63 4.05
N LYS A 79 9.86 -4.77 3.16
CA LYS A 79 10.56 -6.04 2.92
C LYS A 79 12.07 -5.89 2.89
N ASN A 80 12.74 -6.87 3.48
CA ASN A 80 14.21 -7.01 3.54
C ASN A 80 14.74 -8.17 2.66
N HIS A 81 13.86 -8.83 1.92
CA HIS A 81 14.18 -9.87 0.95
C HIS A 81 13.07 -9.94 -0.10
N SER A 82 13.30 -10.61 -1.22
CA SER A 82 12.30 -10.71 -2.31
C SER A 82 11.37 -11.93 -2.25
N MET A 83 11.53 -12.79 -1.24
CA MET A 83 10.68 -13.97 -1.09
C MET A 83 9.20 -13.61 -0.90
N GLY A 84 8.33 -14.30 -1.64
CA GLY A 84 6.88 -14.16 -1.60
C GLY A 84 6.30 -13.02 -2.45
N GLU A 85 7.14 -12.25 -3.14
CA GLU A 85 6.69 -11.15 -4.01
C GLU A 85 6.34 -11.59 -5.42
N PHE A 86 6.76 -12.79 -5.82
CA PHE A 86 6.60 -13.35 -7.17
C PHE A 86 7.21 -12.45 -8.28
N VAL A 87 8.19 -11.63 -7.90
CA VAL A 87 9.04 -10.83 -8.79
C VAL A 87 10.49 -11.25 -8.56
N TRP A 88 11.15 -11.75 -9.60
CA TRP A 88 12.53 -12.22 -9.54
C TRP A 88 13.50 -11.07 -9.82
N ASP A 89 13.99 -10.44 -8.75
CA ASP A 89 14.84 -9.25 -8.83
C ASP A 89 16.31 -9.51 -8.41
N TYR A 90 16.74 -10.77 -8.34
CA TYR A 90 18.09 -11.15 -7.93
C TYR A 90 19.21 -10.44 -8.70
N VAL A 91 19.03 -10.22 -10.01
CA VAL A 91 20.01 -9.49 -10.85
C VAL A 91 20.19 -8.05 -10.37
N TRP A 92 19.12 -7.41 -9.88
CA TRP A 92 19.18 -6.05 -9.34
C TRP A 92 19.82 -6.01 -7.96
N VAL A 93 19.57 -7.01 -7.12
CA VAL A 93 20.25 -7.16 -5.83
C VAL A 93 21.76 -7.31 -6.04
N GLU A 94 22.18 -8.19 -6.94
CA GLU A 94 23.60 -8.39 -7.28
C GLU A 94 24.25 -7.12 -7.84
N LEU A 95 23.53 -6.40 -8.71
CA LEU A 95 24.02 -5.14 -9.27
C LEU A 95 24.16 -4.07 -8.17
N ALA A 96 23.17 -3.91 -7.30
CA ALA A 96 23.23 -2.97 -6.18
C ALA A 96 24.42 -3.27 -5.26
N GLN A 97 24.66 -4.54 -4.94
CA GLN A 97 25.84 -4.96 -4.17
C GLN A 97 27.16 -4.58 -4.85
N LYS A 98 27.29 -4.82 -6.17
CA LYS A 98 28.47 -4.41 -6.96
C LYS A 98 28.68 -2.90 -6.94
N LEU A 99 27.60 -2.13 -6.96
CA LEU A 99 27.61 -0.67 -6.89
C LEU A 99 27.70 -0.11 -5.47
N LYS A 100 27.70 -0.98 -4.44
CA LYS A 100 27.58 -0.59 -3.02
C LYS A 100 26.36 0.31 -2.73
N ALA A 101 25.30 0.10 -3.49
CA ALA A 101 24.01 0.75 -3.29
C ALA A 101 23.12 -0.10 -2.37
N GLU A 102 22.27 0.57 -1.59
CA GLU A 102 21.25 -0.11 -0.81
C GLU A 102 20.12 -0.58 -1.73
N TYR A 103 19.69 -1.82 -1.54
CA TYR A 103 18.55 -2.41 -2.25
C TYR A 103 17.36 -2.68 -1.32
N TYR A 104 17.66 -2.93 -0.04
CA TYR A 104 16.70 -3.14 1.03
C TYR A 104 16.91 -2.09 2.14
N PRO A 105 15.88 -1.75 2.93
CA PRO A 105 14.51 -2.20 2.78
C PRO A 105 13.86 -1.62 1.52
N LYS A 106 12.87 -2.32 0.97
CA LYS A 106 11.97 -1.81 -0.06
C LYS A 106 10.54 -1.84 0.44
N LEU A 107 9.76 -0.86 0.01
CA LEU A 107 8.32 -0.79 0.25
C LEU A 107 7.60 -1.40 -0.96
N ILE A 108 6.63 -2.25 -0.72
CA ILE A 108 5.83 -2.82 -1.80
C ILE A 108 4.34 -2.67 -1.55
N GLY A 109 3.58 -2.46 -2.61
CA GLY A 109 2.14 -2.60 -2.60
C GLY A 109 1.71 -3.75 -3.49
N MET A 110 1.04 -4.74 -2.88
CA MET A 110 0.40 -5.87 -3.54
C MET A 110 -0.59 -6.50 -2.55
N SER A 111 -1.46 -7.40 -3.02
CA SER A 111 -2.02 -8.37 -2.09
C SER A 111 -0.93 -9.39 -1.74
N PRO A 112 -0.64 -9.60 -0.45
CA PRO A 112 0.48 -10.43 -0.04
C PRO A 112 0.34 -11.87 -0.52
N VAL A 113 1.49 -12.50 -0.84
CA VAL A 113 1.63 -13.91 -1.26
C VAL A 113 0.69 -14.38 -2.38
N SER A 114 0.12 -13.44 -3.13
CA SER A 114 -0.91 -13.70 -4.15
C SER A 114 -0.54 -12.96 -5.44
N PRO A 115 0.00 -13.64 -6.47
CA PRO A 115 0.35 -13.02 -7.74
C PRO A 115 -0.88 -12.75 -8.63
N ILE A 116 -1.93 -12.18 -8.02
CA ILE A 116 -3.22 -11.93 -8.65
C ILE A 116 -3.30 -10.45 -8.99
N VAL A 117 -3.62 -10.18 -10.25
CA VAL A 117 -3.83 -8.82 -10.77
C VAL A 117 -5.04 -8.18 -10.10
N GLY A 118 -4.86 -6.99 -9.55
CA GLY A 118 -5.92 -6.25 -8.87
C GLY A 118 -5.46 -5.23 -7.83
N TYR A 119 -4.15 -5.07 -7.60
CA TYR A 119 -3.66 -4.07 -6.65
C TYR A 119 -3.94 -2.65 -7.14
N ARG A 120 -4.53 -1.84 -6.27
CA ARG A 120 -4.73 -0.40 -6.46
C ARG A 120 -4.88 0.29 -5.12
N PHE A 121 -4.78 1.61 -5.11
CA PHE A 121 -5.22 2.36 -3.95
C PHE A 121 -6.73 2.26 -3.82
N LEU A 122 -7.18 2.03 -2.59
CA LEU A 122 -8.58 2.02 -2.22
C LEU A 122 -9.04 3.47 -2.04
N MET A 123 -10.16 3.86 -2.64
CA MET A 123 -10.66 5.23 -2.58
C MET A 123 -12.17 5.27 -2.50
N ALA A 124 -12.69 6.22 -1.72
CA ALA A 124 -14.12 6.41 -1.54
C ALA A 124 -14.76 6.88 -2.86
N PRO A 125 -15.96 6.37 -3.21
CA PRO A 125 -16.67 6.81 -4.41
C PRO A 125 -16.91 8.33 -4.42
N GLY A 126 -16.71 8.95 -5.59
CA GLY A 126 -16.95 10.39 -5.77
C GLY A 126 -15.81 11.30 -5.32
N GLU A 127 -14.71 10.76 -4.81
CA GLU A 127 -13.47 11.51 -4.63
C GLU A 127 -12.69 11.69 -5.94
N ASP A 128 -11.82 12.69 -5.96
CA ASP A 128 -10.90 12.92 -7.07
C ASP A 128 -9.73 11.93 -6.97
N GLU A 129 -9.82 10.82 -7.71
CA GLU A 129 -8.84 9.73 -7.72
C GLU A 129 -7.42 10.23 -8.09
N ARG A 130 -7.31 11.19 -9.01
CA ARG A 130 -6.00 11.75 -9.40
C ARG A 130 -5.39 12.57 -8.27
N ALA A 131 -6.19 13.43 -7.64
CA ALA A 131 -5.71 14.26 -6.52
C ALA A 131 -5.31 13.41 -5.31
N LEU A 132 -6.09 12.38 -4.98
CA LEU A 132 -5.76 11.45 -3.89
C LEU A 132 -4.54 10.59 -4.21
N THR A 133 -4.41 10.09 -5.44
CA THR A 133 -3.23 9.33 -5.87
C THR A 133 -1.97 10.19 -5.74
N ALA A 134 -2.01 11.44 -6.21
CA ALA A 134 -0.90 12.36 -6.08
C ALA A 134 -0.54 12.65 -4.61
N LEU A 135 -1.55 12.84 -3.74
CA LEU A 135 -1.34 12.99 -2.30
C LEU A 135 -0.65 11.76 -1.70
N MET A 136 -1.19 10.56 -1.96
CA MET A 136 -0.69 9.32 -1.38
C MET A 136 0.72 8.99 -1.87
N ILE A 137 1.02 9.17 -3.15
CA ILE A 137 2.37 8.97 -3.70
C ILE A 137 3.36 9.97 -3.08
N GLY A 138 2.97 11.23 -2.87
CA GLY A 138 3.80 12.20 -2.17
C GLY A 138 4.09 11.81 -0.71
N GLN A 139 3.12 11.18 -0.03
CA GLN A 139 3.31 10.66 1.32
C GLN A 139 4.21 9.43 1.33
N ILE A 140 4.07 8.53 0.36
CA ILE A 140 4.93 7.35 0.17
C ILE A 140 6.37 7.78 -0.09
N ASP A 141 6.61 8.74 -1.01
CA ASP A 141 7.96 9.27 -1.27
C ASP A 141 8.57 9.89 0.00
N THR A 142 7.79 10.71 0.72
CA THR A 142 8.23 11.31 2.00
C THR A 142 8.57 10.24 3.03
N PHE A 143 7.75 9.20 3.14
CA PHE A 143 7.96 8.09 4.05
C PHE A 143 9.23 7.30 3.70
N CYS A 144 9.44 6.98 2.42
CA CYS A 144 10.62 6.28 1.97
C CYS A 144 11.91 7.08 2.24
N ARG A 145 11.93 8.37 1.92
CA ARG A 145 13.09 9.24 2.18
C ARG A 145 13.43 9.35 3.67
N ARG A 146 12.41 9.51 4.52
CA ARG A 146 12.61 9.66 5.97
C ARG A 146 13.15 8.39 6.64
N ASN A 147 12.79 7.23 6.10
CA ASN A 147 13.16 5.93 6.67
C ASN A 147 14.28 5.22 5.90
N ASN A 148 14.95 5.91 4.96
CA ASN A 148 16.02 5.36 4.13
C ASN A 148 15.61 4.05 3.41
N ILE A 149 14.41 4.05 2.82
CA ILE A 149 13.88 2.92 2.05
C ILE A 149 14.31 3.10 0.59
N ALA A 150 15.00 2.10 0.06
CA ALA A 150 15.69 2.18 -1.22
C ALA A 150 14.74 2.35 -2.42
N SER A 151 13.55 1.73 -2.36
CA SER A 151 12.56 1.81 -3.43
C SER A 151 11.14 1.57 -2.94
N CYS A 152 10.17 2.00 -3.74
CA CYS A 152 8.77 1.63 -3.61
C CYS A 152 8.28 1.04 -4.93
N SER A 153 7.62 -0.12 -4.91
CA SER A 153 7.06 -0.76 -6.10
C SER A 153 5.63 -1.24 -5.87
N PHE A 154 4.80 -1.22 -6.91
CA PHE A 154 3.46 -1.79 -6.87
C PHE A 154 3.41 -2.99 -7.81
N TYR A 155 3.00 -4.14 -7.32
CA TYR A 155 2.98 -5.40 -8.07
C TYR A 155 1.55 -5.85 -8.34
N PHE A 156 1.36 -6.52 -9.48
CA PHE A 156 0.07 -7.05 -9.91
C PHE A 156 -1.03 -5.97 -9.90
N VAL A 157 -0.69 -4.79 -10.41
CA VAL A 157 -1.60 -3.64 -10.43
C VAL A 157 -2.83 -3.90 -11.29
N ASP A 158 -3.99 -3.42 -10.83
CA ASP A 158 -5.22 -3.37 -11.62
C ASP A 158 -4.96 -2.57 -12.91
N PRO A 159 -5.14 -3.16 -14.12
CA PRO A 159 -4.92 -2.45 -15.39
C PRO A 159 -5.82 -1.23 -15.57
N GLN A 160 -6.94 -1.17 -14.85
CA GLN A 160 -7.86 -0.04 -14.86
C GLN A 160 -7.47 1.05 -13.86
N TRP A 161 -6.54 0.77 -12.93
CA TRP A 161 -6.01 1.79 -12.03
C TRP A 161 -5.24 2.81 -12.86
N GLN A 162 -5.84 3.98 -13.06
CA GLN A 162 -5.26 5.01 -13.91
C GLN A 162 -4.01 5.59 -13.23
N PRO A 163 -2.81 5.35 -13.77
CA PRO A 163 -1.66 6.10 -13.34
C PRO A 163 -1.70 7.47 -14.02
N PHE A 164 -1.60 8.52 -13.21
CA PHE A 164 -1.28 9.92 -13.56
C PHE A 164 -1.82 10.47 -14.89
#